data_AF-A0A8E0WS24-F1
#
_entry.id   AF-A0A8E0WS24-F1
#
_cell.length_a   1.000
_cell.length_b   1.000
_cell.length_c   1.000
_cell.angle_alpha   90.00
_cell.angle_beta   90.00
_cell.angle_gamma   90.00
#
_symmetry.space_group_name_H-M   'P 1'
#
loop_
_entity.id
_entity.type
_entity.pdbx_description
1 polymer ?
#
loop_
_entity_poly.entity_id
_entity_poly.type
_entity_poly.pdbx_seq_one_letter_code
_entity_poly.pdbx_strand_id
1 'polypeptide(L)'
;MQPHLESFERKLRSTKQESATDALPAVMPDPTLTEIEAVVRKWLSDRMERFARYGIVPDSDAAAAARVAELEGYREDVSAGLKIGGHSPSMTTNWIVQAIKEERGWQFDERSAAHRNLRRVVARGQLEATRREEQDLQGAPRVIEDATFAPEEYRVDNERGRAEPKRSATLRSLFDGYVGERNPAPATVKAWKRQLDAFIAFLGHQDASIVSTANVVAWKEHLLSGAHAGGRPLTAKTVKDTYLSVIKTVYRWGCDNGKVRDNPAQRVTVLTPRRMITREKGLNDREAKMILLATQTPPPTKLSSQRALARRWVPWVCAYTGARVNEITQLRAEDVFKVNRVWVIRITPEAGSTKSHQARVVALHPHLIEQGFPEVVEGRKGPLFFDPARHRGGSDGNPQYKKVGEHLANWVRHEIGVNDPAVQPNHGWRHRFKTQARLANMDPEIRDVIQGHSPRTVGETYGDTLPEVSLREISKLPRFDIGKPDKGC
;
A
#
# COMPACT_ATOMS: atom_id res chain seq x y z
N MET A 1 43.85 -1.89 21.47
CA MET A 1 42.41 -2.26 21.56
C MET A 1 41.56 -1.10 22.10
N GLN A 2 41.80 0.13 21.65
CA GLN A 2 41.17 1.37 22.15
C GLN A 2 40.73 2.38 21.06
N PRO A 3 41.32 2.43 19.83
CA PRO A 3 40.88 3.40 18.81
C PRO A 3 39.47 3.13 18.23
N HIS A 4 39.05 1.86 18.20
CA HIS A 4 37.76 1.47 17.61
C HIS A 4 36.57 1.73 18.53
N LEU A 5 36.78 1.73 19.85
CA LEU A 5 35.74 2.08 20.84
C LEU A 5 35.47 3.59 20.84
N GLU A 6 36.49 4.43 20.76
CA GLU A 6 36.32 5.89 20.65
C GLU A 6 35.64 6.31 19.34
N SER A 7 35.93 5.63 18.23
CA SER A 7 35.24 5.88 16.95
C SER A 7 33.78 5.43 16.97
N PHE A 8 33.45 4.41 17.76
CA PHE A 8 32.09 3.91 17.93
C PHE A 8 31.27 4.81 18.86
N GLU A 9 31.86 5.27 19.96
CA GLU A 9 31.24 6.23 20.88
C GLU A 9 31.04 7.61 20.24
N ARG A 10 31.96 8.05 19.37
CA ARG A 10 31.81 9.30 18.59
C ARG A 10 30.69 9.21 17.57
N LYS A 11 30.51 8.04 16.93
CA LYS A 11 29.35 7.77 16.08
C LYS A 11 28.04 7.73 16.89
N LEU A 12 28.03 7.11 18.07
CA LEU A 12 26.87 7.11 18.96
C LEU A 12 26.47 8.52 19.43
N ARG A 13 27.45 9.41 19.66
CA ARG A 13 27.20 10.82 20.00
C ARG A 13 26.71 11.63 18.79
N SER A 14 27.23 11.40 17.58
CA SER A 14 26.76 12.10 16.38
C SER A 14 25.39 11.61 15.92
N THR A 15 25.08 10.31 16.05
CA THR A 15 23.75 9.77 15.74
C THR A 15 22.69 10.22 16.75
N LYS A 16 23.06 10.53 18.00
CA LYS A 16 22.16 11.19 18.97
C LYS A 16 21.96 12.69 18.73
N GLN A 17 22.79 13.33 17.91
CA GLN A 17 22.68 14.77 17.62
C GLN A 17 21.92 15.09 16.32
N GLU A 18 21.68 14.11 15.44
CA GLU A 18 20.94 14.32 14.18
C GLU A 18 19.49 13.76 14.19
N SER A 19 18.99 13.27 15.33
CA SER A 19 17.58 12.85 15.47
C SER A 19 16.73 13.73 16.39
N ALA A 20 17.20 14.91 16.76
CA ALA A 20 16.48 15.86 17.59
C ALA A 20 16.04 17.08 16.77
N THR A 21 15.15 16.88 15.80
CA THR A 21 14.07 17.86 15.61
C THR A 21 13.14 17.67 16.80
N ASP A 22 13.42 18.41 17.88
CA ASP A 22 12.52 18.64 19.00
C ASP A 22 11.24 19.28 18.46
N ALA A 23 10.30 18.47 17.97
CA ALA A 23 8.93 18.72 18.38
C ALA A 23 8.92 18.35 19.87
N LEU A 24 9.11 19.34 20.73
CA LEU A 24 8.79 19.22 22.16
C LEU A 24 7.49 18.42 22.23
N PRO A 25 7.44 17.27 22.93
CA PRO A 25 6.18 16.54 23.05
C PRO A 25 5.19 17.56 23.58
N ALA A 26 4.13 17.81 22.81
CA ALA A 26 3.09 18.75 23.22
C ALA A 26 2.68 18.30 24.62
N VAL A 27 3.09 19.07 25.63
CA VAL A 27 2.78 18.76 27.03
C VAL A 27 1.27 18.76 27.07
N MET A 28 0.68 17.56 27.09
CA MET A 28 -0.76 17.46 27.17
C MET A 28 -1.16 18.17 28.46
N PRO A 29 -2.12 19.11 28.40
CA PRO A 29 -2.55 19.79 29.61
C PRO A 29 -2.97 18.76 30.66
N ASP A 30 -2.63 19.03 31.92
CA ASP A 30 -3.09 18.21 33.04
C ASP A 30 -4.62 18.03 32.94
N PRO A 31 -5.14 16.81 33.13
CA PRO A 31 -6.56 16.56 33.01
C PRO A 31 -7.32 17.36 34.08
N THR A 32 -8.47 17.88 33.67
CA THR A 32 -9.43 18.51 34.57
C THR A 32 -9.96 17.50 35.58
N LEU A 33 -10.49 17.99 36.70
CA LEU A 33 -11.13 17.13 37.70
C LEU A 33 -12.28 16.30 37.08
N THR A 34 -13.04 16.89 36.17
CA THR A 34 -14.15 16.22 35.48
C THR A 34 -13.66 15.06 34.60
N GLU A 35 -12.55 15.23 33.88
CA GLU A 35 -11.94 14.15 33.09
C GLU A 35 -11.39 13.03 34.00
N ILE A 36 -10.78 13.40 35.12
CA ILE A 36 -10.34 12.44 36.14
C ILE A 36 -11.51 11.64 36.68
N GLU A 37 -12.61 12.30 37.06
CA GLU A 37 -13.81 11.65 37.59
C GLU A 37 -14.44 10.70 36.58
N ALA A 38 -14.56 11.09 35.32
CA ALA A 38 -15.10 10.24 34.25
C ALA A 38 -14.25 8.98 34.02
N VAL A 39 -12.91 9.13 34.01
CA VAL A 39 -11.99 7.99 33.85
C VAL A 39 -12.09 7.04 35.04
N VAL A 40 -12.16 7.56 36.26
CA VAL A 40 -12.28 6.70 37.46
C VAL A 40 -13.64 6.02 37.53
N ARG A 41 -14.73 6.69 37.10
CA ARG A 41 -16.04 6.04 36.95
C ARG A 41 -16.01 4.89 35.95
N LYS A 42 -15.37 5.07 34.79
CA LYS A 42 -15.16 3.98 33.83
C LYS A 42 -14.38 2.82 34.46
N TRP A 43 -13.27 3.11 35.13
CA TRP A 43 -12.48 2.10 35.85
C TRP A 43 -13.31 1.34 36.89
N LEU A 44 -14.14 2.04 37.66
CA LEU A 44 -15.02 1.44 38.66
C LEU A 44 -16.07 0.53 38.00
N SER A 45 -16.72 0.99 36.93
CA SER A 45 -17.67 0.18 36.15
C SER A 45 -17.02 -1.10 35.63
N ASP A 46 -15.86 -0.98 34.99
CA ASP A 46 -15.11 -2.13 34.45
C ASP A 46 -14.69 -3.10 35.57
N ARG A 47 -14.33 -2.58 36.75
CA ARG A 47 -14.02 -3.39 37.94
C ARG A 47 -15.24 -4.16 38.43
N MET A 48 -16.40 -3.50 38.55
CA MET A 48 -17.64 -4.14 39.00
C MET A 48 -18.12 -5.21 38.02
N GLU A 49 -18.01 -4.97 36.70
CA GLU A 49 -18.35 -6.00 35.72
C GLU A 49 -17.39 -7.20 35.75
N ARG A 50 -16.09 -6.98 36.01
CA ARG A 50 -15.15 -8.08 36.19
C ARG A 50 -15.49 -8.90 37.44
N PHE A 51 -15.86 -8.24 38.53
CA PHE A 51 -16.31 -8.91 39.75
C PHE A 51 -17.62 -9.68 39.51
N ALA A 52 -18.60 -9.12 38.81
CA ALA A 52 -19.83 -9.84 38.48
C ALA A 52 -19.60 -11.07 37.59
N ARG A 53 -18.56 -11.05 36.73
CA ARG A 53 -18.23 -12.15 35.81
C ARG A 53 -17.32 -13.23 36.40
N TYR A 54 -16.37 -12.83 37.27
CA TYR A 54 -15.28 -13.69 37.73
C TYR A 54 -15.07 -13.66 39.25
N GLY A 55 -15.88 -12.89 39.98
CA GLY A 55 -15.82 -12.81 41.43
C GLY A 55 -16.20 -14.13 42.08
N ILE A 56 -15.49 -14.47 43.15
CA ILE A 56 -15.83 -15.62 43.98
C ILE A 56 -17.08 -15.24 44.78
N VAL A 57 -18.20 -15.89 44.48
CA VAL A 57 -19.43 -15.77 45.26
C VAL A 57 -19.26 -16.64 46.52
N PRO A 58 -19.41 -16.09 47.74
CA PRO A 58 -19.34 -16.88 48.95
C PRO A 58 -20.36 -18.03 48.92
N ASP A 59 -19.93 -19.23 49.29
CA ASP A 59 -20.73 -20.47 49.26
C ASP A 59 -21.51 -20.73 50.57
N SER A 60 -21.34 -19.84 51.56
CA SER A 60 -21.94 -19.93 52.89
C SER A 60 -22.03 -18.56 53.57
N ASP A 61 -22.95 -18.42 54.53
CA ASP A 61 -23.10 -17.20 55.33
C ASP A 61 -21.81 -16.85 56.11
N ALA A 62 -21.07 -17.87 56.56
CA ALA A 62 -19.78 -17.69 57.23
C ALA A 62 -18.71 -17.11 56.28
N ALA A 63 -18.67 -17.58 55.02
CA ALA A 63 -17.77 -17.03 54.01
C ALA A 63 -18.18 -15.60 53.60
N ALA A 64 -19.48 -15.29 53.55
CA ALA A 64 -19.97 -13.94 53.30
C ALA A 64 -19.58 -12.98 54.44
N ALA A 65 -19.74 -13.41 55.70
CA ALA A 65 -19.34 -12.62 56.87
C ALA A 65 -17.82 -12.38 56.92
N ALA A 66 -17.00 -13.39 56.60
CA ALA A 66 -15.55 -13.23 56.50
C ALA A 66 -15.16 -12.21 55.41
N ARG A 67 -15.84 -12.25 54.26
CA ARG A 67 -15.62 -11.30 53.17
C ARG A 67 -16.00 -9.86 53.56
N VAL A 68 -17.10 -9.67 54.28
CA VAL A 68 -17.50 -8.36 54.80
C VAL A 68 -16.42 -7.79 55.75
N ALA A 69 -15.87 -8.61 56.65
CA ALA A 69 -14.78 -8.20 57.55
C ALA A 69 -13.50 -7.82 56.79
N GLU A 70 -13.15 -8.53 55.70
CA GLU A 70 -12.04 -8.14 54.82
C GLU A 70 -12.29 -6.78 54.14
N LEU A 71 -13.52 -6.55 53.67
CA LEU A 71 -13.90 -5.28 53.04
C LEU A 71 -13.84 -4.12 54.04
N GLU A 72 -14.23 -4.35 55.30
CA GLU A 72 -14.07 -3.38 56.40
C GLU A 72 -12.60 -2.99 56.62
N GLY A 73 -11.71 -3.96 56.80
CA GLY A 73 -10.28 -3.67 56.98
C GLY A 73 -9.68 -2.91 55.78
N TYR A 74 -10.06 -3.31 54.56
CA TYR A 74 -9.63 -2.59 53.36
C TYR A 74 -10.18 -1.16 53.27
N ARG A 75 -11.43 -0.93 53.71
CA ARG A 75 -12.01 0.43 53.78
C ARG A 75 -11.27 1.31 54.77
N GLU A 76 -10.90 0.76 55.93
CA GLU A 76 -10.12 1.48 56.93
C GLU A 76 -8.76 1.91 56.36
N ASP A 77 -8.05 1.00 55.69
CA ASP A 77 -6.77 1.26 55.04
C ASP A 77 -6.88 2.37 53.98
N VAL A 78 -7.87 2.28 53.09
CA VAL A 78 -8.09 3.30 52.05
C VAL A 78 -8.51 4.63 52.66
N SER A 79 -9.34 4.63 53.71
CA SER A 79 -9.81 5.83 54.39
C SER A 79 -8.69 6.52 55.18
N ALA A 80 -7.78 5.76 55.79
CA ALA A 80 -6.61 6.30 56.48
C ALA A 80 -5.72 7.11 55.52
N GLY A 81 -5.57 6.63 54.28
CA GLY A 81 -4.84 7.32 53.22
C GLY A 81 -5.52 8.58 52.64
N LEU A 82 -6.77 8.86 53.01
CA LEU A 82 -7.52 10.07 52.62
C LEU A 82 -7.46 11.19 53.68
N LYS A 83 -7.11 10.88 54.94
CA LYS A 83 -7.06 11.87 56.03
C LYS A 83 -5.88 12.84 55.85
N ILE A 84 -6.10 14.12 56.17
CA ILE A 84 -5.05 15.15 56.16
C ILE A 84 -4.02 14.78 57.25
N GLY A 85 -2.77 14.53 56.86
CA GLY A 85 -1.70 14.08 57.76
C GLY A 85 -1.71 12.58 58.08
N GLY A 86 -2.52 11.77 57.40
CA GLY A 86 -2.55 10.31 57.56
C GLY A 86 -1.33 9.59 56.95
N HIS A 87 -1.23 8.28 57.21
CA HIS A 87 -0.21 7.41 56.63
C HIS A 87 -0.26 7.42 55.09
N SER A 88 0.86 7.03 54.45
CA SER A 88 0.96 6.92 52.99
C SER A 88 -0.20 6.07 52.42
N PRO A 89 -0.75 6.39 51.24
CA PRO A 89 -1.83 5.62 50.62
C PRO A 89 -1.52 4.13 50.54
N SER A 90 -2.58 3.30 50.54
CA SER A 90 -2.39 1.86 50.28
C SER A 90 -1.65 1.65 48.95
N MET A 91 -0.75 0.66 48.91
CA MET A 91 -0.02 0.32 47.68
C MET A 91 -0.98 0.06 46.51
N THR A 92 -2.14 -0.53 46.80
CA THR A 92 -3.23 -0.77 45.85
C THR A 92 -3.74 0.51 45.20
N THR A 93 -3.96 1.59 45.98
CA THR A 93 -4.38 2.89 45.43
C THR A 93 -3.33 3.44 44.46
N ASN A 94 -2.04 3.35 44.82
CA ASN A 94 -0.95 3.83 43.95
C ASN A 94 -0.86 3.02 42.66
N TRP A 95 -1.00 1.69 42.71
CA TRP A 95 -1.01 0.84 41.51
C TRP A 95 -2.17 1.16 40.56
N ILE A 96 -3.37 1.40 41.09
CA ILE A 96 -4.53 1.80 40.27
C ILE A 96 -4.28 3.17 39.62
N VAL A 97 -3.73 4.13 40.38
CA VAL A 97 -3.38 5.45 39.84
C VAL A 97 -2.38 5.33 38.70
N GLN A 98 -1.33 4.51 38.85
CA GLN A 98 -0.35 4.29 37.77
C GLN A 98 -0.96 3.59 36.56
N ALA A 99 -1.77 2.55 36.75
CA ALA A 99 -2.46 1.86 35.66
C ALA A 99 -3.37 2.80 34.86
N ILE A 100 -4.11 3.69 35.54
CA ILE A 100 -4.94 4.71 34.87
C ILE A 100 -4.06 5.72 34.12
N LYS A 101 -2.95 6.18 34.71
CA LYS A 101 -2.02 7.07 34.02
C LYS A 101 -1.46 6.45 32.75
N GLU A 102 -1.07 5.18 32.80
CA GLU A 102 -0.55 4.43 31.65
C GLU A 102 -1.62 4.24 30.56
N GLU A 103 -2.84 3.81 30.92
CA GLU A 103 -3.95 3.65 29.96
C GLU A 103 -4.27 4.96 29.22
N ARG A 104 -4.18 6.10 29.93
CA ARG A 104 -4.51 7.43 29.39
C ARG A 104 -3.32 8.17 28.80
N GLY A 105 -2.10 7.64 28.94
CA GLY A 105 -0.87 8.32 28.52
C GLY A 105 -0.60 9.63 29.29
N TRP A 106 -1.08 9.75 30.52
CA TRP A 106 -0.91 10.96 31.33
C TRP A 106 0.47 11.05 31.98
N GLN A 107 1.16 12.18 31.81
CA GLN A 107 2.57 12.38 32.18
C GLN A 107 2.78 13.38 33.34
N PHE A 108 1.72 13.75 34.07
CA PHE A 108 1.82 14.76 35.14
C PHE A 108 2.56 14.27 36.39
N ASP A 109 3.23 15.21 37.08
CA ASP A 109 4.08 15.01 38.26
C ASP A 109 3.29 14.54 39.49
N GLU A 110 3.92 13.76 40.37
CA GLU A 110 3.27 13.23 41.59
C GLU A 110 2.86 14.32 42.59
N ARG A 111 3.52 15.49 42.55
CA ARG A 111 3.18 16.66 43.36
C ARG A 111 2.16 17.57 42.66
N SER A 112 1.67 17.22 41.47
CA SER A 112 0.69 18.03 40.75
C SER A 112 -0.70 17.98 41.39
N ALA A 113 -1.52 18.99 41.10
CA ALA A 113 -2.92 18.98 41.51
C ALA A 113 -3.70 17.82 40.84
N ALA A 114 -3.39 17.51 39.58
CA ALA A 114 -3.99 16.39 38.85
C ALA A 114 -3.68 15.04 39.50
N HIS A 115 -2.44 14.82 39.97
CA HIS A 115 -2.09 13.59 40.69
C HIS A 115 -2.82 13.46 42.02
N ARG A 116 -2.90 14.54 42.82
CA ARG A 116 -3.67 14.53 44.06
C ARG A 116 -5.16 14.27 43.81
N ASN A 117 -5.73 14.87 42.78
CA ASN A 117 -7.13 14.66 42.39
C ASN A 117 -7.37 13.22 41.95
N LEU A 118 -6.55 12.68 41.04
CA LEU A 118 -6.66 11.29 40.58
C LEU A 118 -6.57 10.30 41.74
N ARG A 119 -5.56 10.45 42.60
CA ARG A 119 -5.42 9.63 43.81
C ARG A 119 -6.67 9.68 44.69
N ARG A 120 -7.18 10.89 44.96
CA ARG A 120 -8.37 11.09 45.82
C ARG A 120 -9.61 10.43 45.22
N VAL A 121 -9.85 10.60 43.92
CA VAL A 121 -11.02 10.05 43.25
C VAL A 121 -10.91 8.52 43.13
N VAL A 122 -9.73 7.97 42.87
CA VAL A 122 -9.47 6.51 42.89
C VAL A 122 -9.77 5.92 44.27
N ALA A 123 -9.28 6.54 45.35
CA ALA A 123 -9.56 6.09 46.71
C ALA A 123 -11.06 6.12 47.03
N ARG A 124 -11.77 7.19 46.65
CA ARG A 124 -13.24 7.26 46.78
C ARG A 124 -13.94 6.17 45.97
N GLY A 125 -13.46 5.86 44.77
CA GLY A 125 -13.98 4.76 43.95
C GLY A 125 -13.72 3.38 44.53
N GLN A 126 -12.58 3.17 45.21
CA GLN A 126 -12.31 1.94 45.97
C GLN A 126 -13.29 1.77 47.14
N LEU A 127 -13.58 2.84 47.88
CA LEU A 127 -14.58 2.83 48.96
C LEU A 127 -15.98 2.54 48.42
N GLU A 128 -16.37 3.18 47.31
CA GLU A 128 -17.64 2.92 46.63
C GLU A 128 -17.75 1.46 46.18
N ALA A 129 -16.70 0.89 45.57
CA ALA A 129 -16.68 -0.52 45.18
C ALA A 129 -16.95 -1.46 46.36
N THR A 130 -16.28 -1.23 47.49
CA THR A 130 -16.41 -2.07 48.69
C THR A 130 -17.79 -1.97 49.33
N ARG A 131 -18.38 -0.76 49.39
CA ARG A 131 -19.75 -0.55 49.87
C ARG A 131 -20.76 -1.26 48.96
N ARG A 132 -20.54 -1.24 47.64
CA ARG A 132 -21.42 -1.95 46.71
C ARG A 132 -21.38 -3.45 46.91
N GLU A 133 -20.17 -4.00 47.03
CA GLU A 133 -19.95 -5.43 47.26
C GLU A 133 -20.57 -5.88 48.59
N GLU A 134 -20.38 -5.12 49.68
CA GLU A 134 -21.00 -5.41 50.97
C GLU A 134 -22.53 -5.41 50.90
N GLN A 135 -23.15 -4.40 50.27
CA GLN A 135 -24.60 -4.34 50.09
C GLN A 135 -25.12 -5.56 49.31
N ASP A 136 -24.38 -6.02 48.30
CA ASP A 136 -24.74 -7.21 47.53
C ASP A 136 -24.65 -8.48 48.39
N LEU A 137 -23.61 -8.61 49.21
CA LEU A 137 -23.43 -9.73 50.14
C LEU A 137 -24.50 -9.78 51.23
N GLN A 138 -24.96 -8.61 51.70
CA GLN A 138 -25.97 -8.49 52.75
C GLN A 138 -27.41 -8.44 52.21
N GLY A 139 -27.60 -8.43 50.88
CA GLY A 139 -28.91 -8.24 50.26
C GLY A 139 -29.55 -6.87 50.56
N ALA A 140 -28.74 -5.88 50.91
CA ALA A 140 -29.18 -4.55 51.26
C ALA A 140 -29.47 -3.71 49.99
N PRO A 141 -30.40 -2.74 50.05
CA PRO A 141 -30.64 -1.84 48.92
C PRO A 141 -29.38 -1.04 48.58
N ARG A 142 -29.18 -0.79 47.28
CA ARG A 142 -28.06 0.01 46.78
C ARG A 142 -28.16 1.44 47.27
N VAL A 143 -27.25 1.85 48.15
CA VAL A 143 -27.10 3.24 48.61
C VAL A 143 -25.76 3.79 48.13
N ILE A 144 -25.80 4.89 47.37
CA ILE A 144 -24.63 5.59 46.84
C ILE A 144 -24.44 6.87 47.67
N GLU A 145 -23.42 6.89 48.51
CA GLU A 145 -23.12 8.04 49.38
C GLU A 145 -22.28 9.10 48.67
N ASP A 146 -21.45 8.67 47.72
CA ASP A 146 -20.56 9.56 47.00
C ASP A 146 -21.18 9.96 45.67
N ALA A 147 -21.62 11.22 45.58
CA ALA A 147 -22.27 11.79 44.40
C ALA A 147 -21.42 11.70 43.12
N THR A 148 -20.08 11.62 43.23
CA THR A 148 -19.21 11.42 42.05
C THR A 148 -19.49 10.08 41.36
N PHE A 149 -20.07 9.11 42.05
CA PHE A 149 -20.44 7.79 41.51
C PHE A 149 -21.96 7.56 41.43
N ALA A 150 -22.75 8.63 41.48
CA ALA A 150 -24.20 8.56 41.26
C ALA A 150 -24.53 8.12 39.82
N PRO A 151 -25.65 7.41 39.58
CA PRO A 151 -25.99 6.90 38.25
C PRO A 151 -26.12 7.97 37.17
N GLU A 152 -26.57 9.18 37.54
CA GLU A 152 -26.67 10.31 36.62
C GLU A 152 -25.32 10.75 36.05
N GLU A 153 -24.24 10.67 36.84
CA GLU A 153 -22.90 11.03 36.37
C GLU A 153 -22.41 10.09 35.26
N TYR A 154 -22.71 8.78 35.37
CA TYR A 154 -22.43 7.81 34.31
C TYR A 154 -23.26 8.10 33.06
N ARG A 155 -24.50 8.58 33.23
CA ARG A 155 -25.38 9.01 32.14
C ARG A 155 -24.78 10.22 31.40
N VAL A 156 -24.32 11.21 32.14
CA VAL A 156 -23.65 12.42 31.62
C VAL A 156 -22.36 12.06 30.89
N ASP A 157 -21.53 11.17 31.44
CA ASP A 157 -20.30 10.74 30.78
C ASP A 157 -20.57 9.99 29.46
N ASN A 158 -21.60 9.15 29.44
CA ASN A 158 -22.04 8.46 28.22
C ASN A 158 -22.56 9.44 27.15
N GLU A 159 -23.28 10.49 27.57
CA GLU A 159 -23.74 11.56 26.68
C GLU A 159 -22.55 12.37 26.14
N ARG A 160 -21.56 12.72 26.97
CA ARG A 160 -20.32 13.40 26.56
C ARG A 160 -19.48 12.56 25.59
N GLY A 161 -19.31 11.27 25.87
CA GLY A 161 -18.59 10.35 25.00
C GLY A 161 -19.25 10.14 23.62
N ARG A 162 -20.55 10.41 23.50
CA ARG A 162 -21.27 10.45 22.22
C ARG A 162 -21.10 11.78 21.48
N ALA A 163 -20.86 12.87 22.20
CA ALA A 163 -20.76 14.23 21.65
C ALA A 163 -19.33 14.63 21.23
N GLU A 164 -18.29 13.99 21.75
CA GLU A 164 -16.92 14.25 21.31
C GLU A 164 -16.65 13.67 19.90
N PRO A 165 -16.16 14.49 18.94
CA PRO A 165 -15.79 14.00 17.64
C PRO A 165 -14.55 13.11 17.76
N LYS A 166 -14.74 11.79 17.65
CA LYS A 166 -13.62 10.90 17.30
C LYS A 166 -12.95 11.50 16.07
N ARG A 167 -11.62 11.68 16.08
CA ARG A 167 -10.84 11.93 14.85
C ARG A 167 -11.09 10.78 13.89
N SER A 168 -12.17 10.84 13.10
CA SER A 168 -12.58 9.77 12.22
C SER A 168 -11.59 9.71 11.07
N ALA A 169 -11.03 8.53 10.84
CA ALA A 169 -10.15 8.33 9.71
C ALA A 169 -10.92 8.67 8.43
N THR A 170 -10.35 9.53 7.58
CA THR A 170 -10.93 9.83 6.27
C THR A 170 -10.41 8.83 5.23
N LEU A 171 -11.18 8.61 4.17
CA LEU A 171 -10.77 7.83 3.01
C LEU A 171 -9.42 8.30 2.44
N ARG A 172 -9.17 9.62 2.44
CA ARG A 172 -7.87 10.18 2.04
C ARG A 172 -6.77 9.83 3.01
N SER A 173 -6.99 9.99 4.31
CA SER A 173 -5.98 9.63 5.32
C SER A 173 -5.59 8.14 5.27
N LEU A 174 -6.54 7.25 4.99
CA LEU A 174 -6.25 5.83 4.79
C LEU A 174 -5.39 5.60 3.54
N PHE A 175 -5.70 6.29 2.45
CA PHE A 175 -4.94 6.20 1.21
C PHE A 175 -3.53 6.78 1.35
N ASP A 176 -3.40 7.96 1.95
CA ASP A 176 -2.12 8.62 2.17
C ASP A 176 -1.22 7.80 3.10
N GLY A 177 -1.80 7.19 4.14
CA GLY A 177 -1.10 6.24 5.01
C GLY A 177 -0.60 5.01 4.26
N TYR A 178 -1.46 4.37 3.45
CA TYR A 178 -1.05 3.28 2.58
C TYR A 178 0.06 3.69 1.61
N VAL A 179 -0.03 4.88 0.99
CA VAL A 179 0.99 5.39 0.05
C VAL A 179 2.31 5.63 0.77
N GLY A 180 2.28 6.21 1.97
CA GLY A 180 3.48 6.47 2.78
C GLY A 180 4.21 5.20 3.17
N GLU A 181 3.48 4.14 3.54
CA GLU A 181 4.09 2.86 3.92
C GLU A 181 4.51 2.02 2.70
N ARG A 182 3.62 1.84 1.72
CA ARG A 182 3.86 0.95 0.59
C ARG A 182 4.81 1.54 -0.45
N ASN A 183 4.92 2.86 -0.50
CA ASN A 183 5.63 3.65 -1.51
C ASN A 183 5.36 3.17 -2.97
N PRO A 184 4.10 3.18 -3.46
CA PRO A 184 3.78 2.73 -4.82
C PRO A 184 4.34 3.67 -5.90
N ALA A 185 4.54 3.15 -7.12
CA ALA A 185 4.96 3.97 -8.25
C ALA A 185 4.01 5.18 -8.49
N PRO A 186 4.52 6.36 -8.89
CA PRO A 186 3.71 7.59 -9.04
C PRO A 186 2.49 7.44 -9.96
N ALA A 187 2.61 6.63 -11.02
CA ALA A 187 1.49 6.34 -11.93
C ALA A 187 0.36 5.56 -11.23
N THR A 188 0.70 4.66 -10.31
CA THR A 188 -0.26 3.91 -9.49
C THR A 188 -0.96 4.85 -8.53
N VAL A 189 -0.21 5.72 -7.82
CA VAL A 189 -0.76 6.72 -6.90
C VAL A 189 -1.74 7.63 -7.63
N LYS A 190 -1.35 8.18 -8.79
CA LYS A 190 -2.22 9.02 -9.63
C LYS A 190 -3.50 8.31 -10.06
N ALA A 191 -3.39 7.06 -10.50
CA ALA A 191 -4.55 6.28 -10.89
C ALA A 191 -5.49 6.06 -9.69
N TRP A 192 -4.95 5.53 -8.59
CA TRP A 192 -5.71 5.17 -7.38
C TRP A 192 -6.39 6.38 -6.77
N LYS A 193 -5.70 7.52 -6.71
CA LYS A 193 -6.28 8.80 -6.27
C LYS A 193 -7.53 9.15 -7.08
N ARG A 194 -7.49 9.04 -8.41
CA ARG A 194 -8.67 9.26 -9.27
C ARG A 194 -9.82 8.30 -8.97
N GLN A 195 -9.54 7.02 -8.71
CA GLN A 195 -10.59 6.05 -8.34
C GLN A 195 -11.20 6.35 -6.96
N LEU A 196 -10.36 6.73 -5.99
CA LEU A 196 -10.80 7.11 -4.66
C LEU A 196 -11.61 8.41 -4.68
N ASP A 197 -11.17 9.41 -5.44
CA ASP A 197 -11.88 10.68 -5.64
C ASP A 197 -13.28 10.43 -6.24
N ALA A 198 -13.40 9.52 -7.21
CA ALA A 198 -14.69 9.13 -7.76
C ALA A 198 -15.61 8.45 -6.74
N PHE A 199 -15.05 7.67 -5.80
CA PHE A 199 -15.82 7.07 -4.72
C PHE A 199 -16.27 8.11 -3.69
N ILE A 200 -15.37 9.01 -3.28
CA ILE A 200 -15.68 10.13 -2.38
C ILE A 200 -16.79 11.01 -2.97
N ALA A 201 -16.69 11.33 -4.27
CA ALA A 201 -17.69 12.13 -4.96
C ALA A 201 -19.07 11.43 -4.98
N PHE A 202 -19.09 10.10 -5.15
CA PHE A 202 -20.33 9.31 -5.09
C PHE A 202 -20.94 9.29 -3.68
N LEU A 203 -20.12 9.17 -2.64
CA LEU A 203 -20.57 9.16 -1.25
C LEU A 203 -21.05 10.53 -0.74
N GLY A 204 -20.46 11.61 -1.26
CA GLY A 204 -20.67 12.97 -0.74
C GLY A 204 -19.94 13.28 0.57
N HIS A 205 -19.17 12.34 1.12
CA HIS A 205 -18.37 12.51 2.33
C HIS A 205 -17.04 11.74 2.24
N GLN A 206 -16.13 11.99 3.18
CA GLN A 206 -14.84 11.29 3.28
C GLN A 206 -14.66 10.45 4.54
N ASP A 207 -15.61 10.50 5.48
CA ASP A 207 -15.52 9.70 6.72
C ASP A 207 -15.54 8.20 6.39
N ALA A 208 -14.43 7.51 6.69
CA ALA A 208 -14.28 6.08 6.41
C ALA A 208 -14.96 5.20 7.46
N SER A 209 -15.30 5.74 8.63
CA SER A 209 -15.92 4.98 9.73
C SER A 209 -17.41 4.70 9.50
N ILE A 210 -18.06 5.50 8.64
CA ILE A 210 -19.50 5.37 8.35
C ILE A 210 -19.79 4.69 7.01
N VAL A 211 -18.78 4.32 6.22
CA VAL A 211 -18.98 3.63 4.95
C VAL A 211 -19.42 2.19 5.19
N SER A 212 -20.59 1.85 4.68
CA SER A 212 -21.16 0.50 4.76
C SER A 212 -20.91 -0.33 3.50
N THR A 213 -21.07 -1.65 3.61
CA THR A 213 -21.09 -2.56 2.46
C THR A 213 -22.15 -2.16 1.43
N ALA A 214 -23.31 -1.66 1.88
CA ALA A 214 -24.38 -1.21 0.99
C ALA A 214 -23.92 -0.01 0.14
N ASN A 215 -23.14 0.92 0.70
CA ASN A 215 -22.58 2.03 -0.07
C ASN A 215 -21.64 1.53 -1.17
N VAL A 216 -20.79 0.54 -0.88
CA VAL A 216 -19.86 -0.05 -1.87
C VAL A 216 -20.62 -0.81 -2.97
N VAL A 217 -21.70 -1.50 -2.62
CA VAL A 217 -22.59 -2.19 -3.59
C VAL A 217 -23.30 -1.18 -4.49
N ALA A 218 -23.86 -0.10 -3.93
CA ALA A 218 -24.50 0.96 -4.70
C ALA A 218 -23.50 1.65 -5.66
N TRP A 219 -22.27 1.88 -5.19
CA TRP A 219 -21.21 2.43 -6.05
C TRP A 219 -20.83 1.48 -7.20
N LYS A 220 -20.69 0.18 -6.91
CA LYS A 220 -20.47 -0.85 -7.93
C LYS A 220 -21.56 -0.80 -9.01
N GLU A 221 -22.83 -0.70 -8.61
CA GLU A 221 -23.97 -0.64 -9.53
C GLU A 221 -23.98 0.65 -10.35
N HIS A 222 -23.68 1.79 -9.71
CA HIS A 222 -23.52 3.08 -10.36
C HIS A 222 -22.42 3.09 -11.45
N LEU A 223 -21.29 2.41 -11.20
CA LEU A 223 -20.22 2.26 -12.19
C LEU A 223 -20.62 1.35 -13.37
N LEU A 224 -21.41 0.31 -13.10
CA LEU A 224 -21.89 -0.64 -14.10
C LEU A 224 -23.06 -0.09 -14.93
N SER A 225 -23.90 0.78 -14.37
CA SER A 225 -25.02 1.40 -15.08
C SER A 225 -24.60 2.57 -15.98
N GLY A 226 -23.42 3.15 -15.73
CA GLY A 226 -22.95 4.33 -16.46
C GLY A 226 -23.53 5.65 -15.95
N ALA A 227 -24.19 5.65 -14.79
CA ALA A 227 -24.82 6.82 -14.17
C ALA A 227 -23.82 7.84 -13.57
N HIS A 228 -22.55 7.82 -13.98
CA HIS A 228 -21.50 8.74 -13.54
C HIS A 228 -21.18 9.79 -14.61
N ALA A 229 -20.55 10.90 -14.20
CA ALA A 229 -20.16 11.99 -15.11
C ALA A 229 -19.28 11.45 -16.27
N GLY A 230 -19.82 11.47 -17.49
CA GLY A 230 -19.18 10.91 -18.69
C GLY A 230 -19.96 9.80 -19.42
N GLY A 231 -21.05 9.28 -18.83
CA GLY A 231 -22.16 8.66 -19.56
C GLY A 231 -21.91 7.33 -20.29
N ARG A 232 -20.99 6.47 -19.82
CA ARG A 232 -20.86 5.10 -20.35
C ARG A 232 -20.63 4.07 -19.25
N PRO A 233 -21.34 2.92 -19.27
CA PRO A 233 -21.06 1.77 -18.41
C PRO A 233 -19.59 1.35 -18.43
N LEU A 234 -18.99 1.16 -17.25
CA LEU A 234 -17.67 0.53 -17.15
C LEU A 234 -17.79 -0.99 -17.28
N THR A 235 -16.76 -1.62 -17.86
CA THR A 235 -16.74 -3.09 -17.94
C THR A 235 -16.66 -3.72 -16.55
N ALA A 236 -17.29 -4.89 -16.36
CA ALA A 236 -17.22 -5.66 -15.11
C ALA A 236 -15.78 -5.87 -14.61
N LYS A 237 -14.84 -6.11 -15.54
CA LYS A 237 -13.42 -6.24 -15.24
C LYS A 237 -12.82 -4.94 -14.71
N THR A 238 -13.14 -3.80 -15.32
CA THR A 238 -12.67 -2.48 -14.86
C THR A 238 -13.20 -2.18 -13.45
N VAL A 239 -14.49 -2.42 -13.20
CA VAL A 239 -15.09 -2.19 -11.87
C VAL A 239 -14.41 -3.08 -10.82
N LYS A 240 -14.24 -4.37 -11.11
CA LYS A 240 -13.64 -5.35 -10.20
C LYS A 240 -12.15 -5.12 -9.94
N ASP A 241 -11.35 -5.09 -10.99
CA ASP A 241 -9.88 -5.15 -10.89
C ASP A 241 -9.24 -3.78 -10.68
N THR A 242 -9.97 -2.69 -10.98
CA THR A 242 -9.44 -1.33 -10.86
C THR A 242 -10.14 -0.56 -9.74
N TYR A 243 -11.46 -0.42 -9.78
CA TYR A 243 -12.17 0.46 -8.83
C TYR A 243 -12.34 -0.18 -7.45
N LEU A 244 -12.95 -1.36 -7.37
CA LEU A 244 -13.15 -2.07 -6.10
C LEU A 244 -11.83 -2.52 -5.48
N SER A 245 -10.84 -2.87 -6.30
CA SER A 245 -9.50 -3.26 -5.83
C SER A 245 -8.82 -2.16 -5.00
N VAL A 246 -8.94 -0.89 -5.41
CA VAL A 246 -8.40 0.26 -4.67
C VAL A 246 -9.07 0.37 -3.30
N ILE A 247 -10.40 0.39 -3.27
CA ILE A 247 -11.16 0.53 -2.01
C ILE A 247 -10.83 -0.63 -1.05
N LYS A 248 -10.79 -1.86 -1.55
CA LYS A 248 -10.40 -3.04 -0.75
C LYS A 248 -9.02 -2.89 -0.13
N THR A 249 -8.05 -2.42 -0.90
CA THR A 249 -6.66 -2.32 -0.45
C THR A 249 -6.49 -1.20 0.58
N VAL A 250 -7.08 -0.03 0.32
CA VAL A 250 -7.03 1.12 1.24
C VAL A 250 -7.71 0.80 2.58
N TYR A 251 -8.90 0.18 2.56
CA TYR A 251 -9.56 -0.23 3.79
C TYR A 251 -8.84 -1.35 4.52
N ARG A 252 -8.22 -2.30 3.80
CA ARG A 252 -7.40 -3.34 4.43
C ARG A 252 -6.26 -2.73 5.24
N TRP A 253 -5.48 -1.85 4.63
CA TRP A 253 -4.44 -1.11 5.34
C TRP A 253 -4.98 -0.38 6.57
N GLY A 254 -6.13 0.29 6.43
CA GLY A 254 -6.80 0.97 7.54
C GLY A 254 -7.22 0.04 8.69
N CYS A 255 -7.70 -1.18 8.38
CA CYS A 255 -8.05 -2.18 9.39
C CYS A 255 -6.80 -2.70 10.09
N ASP A 256 -5.77 -3.07 9.32
CA ASP A 256 -4.51 -3.63 9.82
C ASP A 256 -3.78 -2.62 10.73
N ASN A 257 -4.01 -1.32 10.54
CA ASN A 257 -3.46 -0.22 11.34
C ASN A 257 -4.42 0.34 12.40
N GLY A 258 -5.55 -0.32 12.67
CA GLY A 258 -6.53 0.08 13.69
C GLY A 258 -7.20 1.43 13.44
N LYS A 259 -7.18 1.94 12.19
CA LYS A 259 -7.80 3.23 11.80
C LYS A 259 -9.30 3.11 11.55
N VAL A 260 -9.75 1.94 11.12
CA VAL A 260 -11.15 1.58 10.91
C VAL A 260 -11.38 0.16 11.40
N ARG A 261 -12.61 -0.15 11.82
CA ARG A 261 -12.95 -1.46 12.40
C ARG A 261 -13.00 -2.57 11.36
N ASP A 262 -13.66 -2.29 10.23
CA ASP A 262 -13.99 -3.29 9.22
C ASP A 262 -13.72 -2.76 7.80
N ASN A 263 -13.54 -3.68 6.84
CA ASN A 263 -13.44 -3.37 5.42
C ASN A 263 -14.79 -3.60 4.71
N PRO A 264 -15.57 -2.55 4.40
CA PRO A 264 -16.89 -2.67 3.79
C PRO A 264 -16.83 -3.21 2.35
N ALA A 265 -15.66 -3.15 1.70
CA ALA A 265 -15.50 -3.64 0.34
C ALA A 265 -15.06 -5.11 0.28
N GLN A 266 -14.65 -5.73 1.39
CA GLN A 266 -13.94 -7.03 1.40
C GLN A 266 -14.66 -8.11 0.58
N ARG A 267 -15.98 -8.26 0.75
CA ARG A 267 -16.80 -9.27 0.07
C ARG A 267 -17.50 -8.79 -1.20
N VAL A 268 -17.39 -7.51 -1.56
CA VAL A 268 -18.03 -6.96 -2.76
C VAL A 268 -17.22 -7.35 -4.00
N THR A 269 -17.87 -7.95 -4.98
CA THR A 269 -17.25 -8.35 -6.26
C THR A 269 -18.23 -8.18 -7.41
N VAL A 270 -17.71 -8.21 -8.63
CA VAL A 270 -18.51 -8.25 -9.85
C VAL A 270 -18.37 -9.63 -10.48
N LEU A 271 -19.50 -10.28 -10.74
CA LEU A 271 -19.52 -11.51 -11.53
C LEU A 271 -19.20 -11.15 -12.97
N THR A 272 -18.21 -11.82 -13.54
CA THR A 272 -17.75 -11.57 -14.91
C THR A 272 -18.05 -12.80 -15.74
N PRO A 273 -18.83 -12.69 -16.83
CA PRO A 273 -19.06 -13.84 -17.70
C PRO A 273 -17.73 -14.31 -18.28
N ARG A 274 -17.62 -15.61 -18.54
CA ARG A 274 -16.45 -16.17 -19.21
C ARG A 274 -16.35 -15.56 -20.60
N ARG A 275 -15.26 -14.85 -20.87
CA ARG A 275 -15.02 -14.24 -22.18
C ARG A 275 -14.80 -15.35 -23.21
N MET A 276 -15.51 -15.28 -24.34
CA MET A 276 -15.22 -16.08 -25.52
C MET A 276 -13.86 -15.65 -26.10
N ILE A 277 -12.93 -16.59 -26.22
CA ILE A 277 -11.61 -16.36 -26.82
C ILE A 277 -11.68 -16.90 -28.25
N THR A 278 -11.73 -15.99 -29.23
CA THR A 278 -11.90 -16.32 -30.65
C THR A 278 -10.58 -16.41 -31.43
N ARG A 279 -9.47 -15.92 -30.86
CA ARG A 279 -8.11 -16.04 -31.41
C ARG A 279 -7.06 -15.82 -30.32
N GLU A 280 -5.81 -16.16 -30.62
CA GLU A 280 -4.68 -15.88 -29.75
C GLU A 280 -4.39 -14.37 -29.65
N LYS A 281 -3.75 -13.99 -28.53
CA LYS A 281 -3.33 -12.60 -28.25
C LYS A 281 -2.04 -12.19 -28.97
N GLY A 282 -1.33 -13.15 -29.55
CA GLY A 282 -0.07 -12.93 -30.27
C GLY A 282 -0.31 -12.41 -31.67
N LEU A 283 0.70 -11.70 -32.18
CA LEU A 283 0.76 -11.38 -33.61
C LEU A 283 0.96 -12.68 -34.40
N ASN A 284 0.10 -12.91 -35.39
CA ASN A 284 0.31 -13.98 -36.36
C ASN A 284 1.45 -13.60 -37.33
N ASP A 285 1.84 -14.53 -38.21
CA ASP A 285 2.98 -14.34 -39.11
C ASP A 285 2.78 -13.18 -40.08
N ARG A 286 1.56 -13.04 -40.62
CA ARG A 286 1.20 -11.95 -41.51
C ARG A 286 1.28 -10.60 -40.80
N GLU A 287 0.67 -10.48 -39.62
CA GLU A 287 0.68 -9.25 -38.80
C GLU A 287 2.11 -8.86 -38.41
N ALA A 288 2.92 -9.82 -37.96
CA ALA A 288 4.33 -9.59 -37.65
C ALA A 288 5.10 -9.10 -38.88
N LYS A 289 4.94 -9.77 -40.04
CA LYS A 289 5.61 -9.39 -41.28
C LYS A 289 5.19 -8.01 -41.76
N MET A 290 3.89 -7.68 -41.72
CA MET A 290 3.39 -6.35 -42.08
C MET A 290 4.03 -5.25 -41.22
N ILE A 291 4.10 -5.46 -39.90
CA ILE A 291 4.72 -4.47 -39.00
C ILE A 291 6.22 -4.31 -39.32
N LEU A 292 6.96 -5.42 -39.45
CA LEU A 292 8.40 -5.38 -39.70
C LEU A 292 8.74 -4.82 -41.09
N LEU A 293 7.96 -5.12 -42.12
CA LEU A 293 8.10 -4.50 -43.44
C LEU A 293 7.87 -3.00 -43.38
N ALA A 294 6.82 -2.55 -42.70
CA ALA A 294 6.52 -1.12 -42.54
C ALA A 294 7.62 -0.35 -41.78
N THR A 295 8.47 -1.02 -40.99
CA THR A 295 9.64 -0.38 -40.36
C THR A 295 10.73 0.02 -41.37
N GLN A 296 10.73 -0.57 -42.57
CA GLN A 296 11.70 -0.28 -43.63
C GLN A 296 11.27 0.89 -44.52
N THR A 297 9.98 1.24 -44.50
CA THR A 297 9.47 2.38 -45.26
C THR A 297 9.95 3.69 -44.64
N PRO A 298 10.40 4.68 -45.45
CA PRO A 298 10.76 5.99 -44.94
C PRO A 298 9.62 6.60 -44.10
N PRO A 299 9.91 7.08 -42.88
CA PRO A 299 8.89 7.68 -42.03
C PRO A 299 8.41 9.01 -42.62
N PRO A 300 7.19 9.47 -42.27
CA PRO A 300 6.73 10.80 -42.67
C PRO A 300 7.70 11.89 -42.23
N THR A 301 7.94 12.90 -43.07
CA THR A 301 8.90 14.00 -42.82
C THR A 301 8.63 14.78 -41.54
N LYS A 302 7.36 14.82 -41.08
CA LYS A 302 6.94 15.48 -39.84
C LYS A 302 7.26 14.67 -38.57
N LEU A 303 7.70 13.42 -38.70
CA LEU A 303 8.02 12.57 -37.56
C LEU A 303 9.41 12.94 -37.01
N SER A 304 9.54 13.13 -35.70
CA SER A 304 10.85 13.42 -35.10
C SER A 304 11.83 12.26 -35.31
N SER A 305 13.13 12.55 -35.37
CA SER A 305 14.17 11.53 -35.55
C SER A 305 14.10 10.41 -34.50
N GLN A 306 13.81 10.73 -33.23
CA GLN A 306 13.64 9.73 -32.17
C GLN A 306 12.40 8.84 -32.38
N ARG A 307 11.29 9.40 -32.88
CA ARG A 307 10.08 8.62 -33.19
C ARG A 307 10.27 7.76 -34.44
N ALA A 308 11.00 8.25 -35.43
CA ALA A 308 11.43 7.47 -36.59
C ALA A 308 12.29 6.27 -36.15
N LEU A 309 13.27 6.51 -35.27
CA LEU A 309 14.06 5.45 -34.66
C LEU A 309 13.20 4.45 -33.87
N ALA A 310 12.20 4.95 -33.14
CA ALA A 310 11.28 4.08 -32.41
C ALA A 310 10.49 3.16 -33.35
N ARG A 311 9.94 3.70 -34.45
CA ARG A 311 9.26 2.89 -35.48
C ARG A 311 10.21 1.87 -36.09
N ARG A 312 11.46 2.25 -36.38
CA ARG A 312 12.46 1.38 -37.00
C ARG A 312 12.90 0.22 -36.12
N TRP A 313 13.12 0.46 -34.82
CA TRP A 313 13.85 -0.50 -33.97
C TRP A 313 13.04 -1.15 -32.85
N VAL A 314 12.04 -0.47 -32.29
CA VAL A 314 11.26 -1.02 -31.16
C VAL A 314 10.53 -2.33 -31.54
N PRO A 315 9.83 -2.42 -32.69
CA PRO A 315 9.18 -3.67 -33.09
C PRO A 315 10.18 -4.82 -33.25
N TRP A 316 11.34 -4.55 -33.84
CA TRP A 316 12.39 -5.53 -34.08
C TRP A 316 13.00 -6.09 -32.79
N VAL A 317 13.34 -5.22 -31.85
CA VAL A 317 13.84 -5.64 -30.53
C VAL A 317 12.77 -6.43 -29.79
N CYS A 318 11.50 -5.99 -29.82
CA CYS A 318 10.40 -6.72 -29.19
C CYS A 318 10.15 -8.09 -29.83
N ALA A 319 10.33 -8.22 -31.15
CA ALA A 319 10.15 -9.47 -31.88
C ALA A 319 11.15 -10.56 -31.44
N TYR A 320 12.40 -10.17 -31.16
CA TYR A 320 13.46 -11.09 -30.78
C TYR A 320 13.63 -11.32 -29.26
N THR A 321 13.11 -10.42 -28.42
CA THR A 321 13.28 -10.52 -26.96
C THR A 321 11.99 -10.74 -26.20
N GLY A 322 10.84 -10.44 -26.81
CA GLY A 322 9.54 -10.41 -26.13
C GLY A 322 9.47 -9.42 -24.96
N ALA A 323 10.41 -8.48 -24.86
CA ALA A 323 10.39 -7.42 -23.85
C ALA A 323 9.09 -6.61 -23.94
N ARG A 324 8.69 -5.97 -22.83
CA ARG A 324 7.52 -5.08 -22.89
C ARG A 324 7.90 -3.87 -23.74
N VAL A 325 7.00 -3.39 -24.59
CA VAL A 325 7.30 -2.25 -25.47
C VAL A 325 7.87 -1.06 -24.69
N ASN A 326 7.36 -0.79 -23.49
CA ASN A 326 7.79 0.34 -22.66
C ASN A 326 9.16 0.12 -21.99
N GLU A 327 9.61 -1.13 -21.85
CA GLU A 327 10.98 -1.44 -21.43
C GLU A 327 11.98 -1.10 -22.56
N ILE A 328 11.55 -1.23 -23.82
CA ILE A 328 12.37 -0.87 -24.98
C ILE A 328 12.26 0.61 -25.29
N THR A 329 11.08 1.24 -25.19
CA THR A 329 10.94 2.67 -25.48
C THR A 329 11.65 3.58 -24.48
N GLN A 330 12.02 3.06 -23.30
CA GLN A 330 12.84 3.76 -22.31
C GLN A 330 14.35 3.51 -22.46
N LEU A 331 14.77 2.66 -23.39
CA LEU A 331 16.18 2.29 -23.56
C LEU A 331 17.07 3.51 -23.84
N ARG A 332 18.21 3.57 -23.14
CA ARG A 332 19.22 4.60 -23.33
C ARG A 332 20.38 4.07 -24.18
N ALA A 333 21.17 4.96 -24.77
CA ALA A 333 22.31 4.56 -25.58
C ALA A 333 23.32 3.72 -24.77
N GLU A 334 23.59 4.12 -23.53
CA GLU A 334 24.47 3.42 -22.58
C GLU A 334 23.95 2.05 -22.13
N ASP A 335 22.69 1.71 -22.44
CA ASP A 335 22.12 0.40 -22.15
C ASP A 335 22.37 -0.61 -23.29
N VAL A 336 23.00 -0.21 -24.39
CA VAL A 336 23.42 -1.09 -25.49
C VAL A 336 24.94 -1.15 -25.55
N PHE A 337 25.51 -2.31 -25.24
CA PHE A 337 26.97 -2.46 -25.11
C PHE A 337 27.40 -3.90 -25.38
N LYS A 338 28.72 -4.17 -25.37
CA LYS A 338 29.27 -5.52 -25.46
C LYS A 338 29.66 -6.05 -24.09
N VAL A 339 29.33 -7.30 -23.81
CA VAL A 339 29.89 -8.11 -22.72
C VAL A 339 30.50 -9.35 -23.34
N ASN A 340 31.78 -9.62 -23.09
CA ASN A 340 32.48 -10.79 -23.66
C ASN A 340 32.27 -10.94 -25.19
N ARG A 341 32.34 -9.83 -25.93
CA ARG A 341 32.09 -9.73 -27.39
C ARG A 341 30.63 -9.97 -27.82
N VAL A 342 29.71 -10.29 -26.92
CA VAL A 342 28.26 -10.39 -27.18
C VAL A 342 27.64 -9.01 -27.06
N TRP A 343 26.98 -8.54 -28.12
CA TRP A 343 26.14 -7.35 -28.04
C TRP A 343 24.90 -7.63 -27.21
N VAL A 344 24.59 -6.74 -26.26
CA VAL A 344 23.47 -6.89 -25.33
C VAL A 344 22.67 -5.60 -25.21
N ILE A 345 21.43 -5.73 -24.72
CA ILE A 345 20.65 -4.64 -24.15
C ILE A 345 20.48 -4.88 -22.65
N ARG A 346 20.63 -3.83 -21.84
CA ARG A 346 20.31 -3.83 -20.42
C ARG A 346 18.95 -3.16 -20.20
N ILE A 347 17.98 -3.94 -19.75
CA ILE A 347 16.67 -3.41 -19.34
C ILE A 347 16.73 -3.20 -17.83
N THR A 348 16.73 -1.94 -17.39
CA THR A 348 16.99 -1.54 -16.01
C THR A 348 15.92 -0.59 -15.46
N PRO A 349 15.57 -0.66 -14.16
CA PRO A 349 14.69 0.31 -13.51
C PRO A 349 15.24 1.75 -13.51
N GLU A 350 16.55 1.94 -13.68
CA GLU A 350 17.18 3.27 -13.76
C GLU A 350 16.75 4.07 -15.01
N ALA A 351 16.43 3.38 -16.11
CA ALA A 351 15.94 4.01 -17.33
C ALA A 351 14.45 4.36 -17.25
N GLY A 352 13.74 3.75 -16.29
CA GLY A 352 12.31 3.95 -16.04
C GLY A 352 11.67 2.68 -15.46
N SER A 353 10.46 2.83 -14.91
CA SER A 353 9.81 1.78 -14.11
C SER A 353 9.68 0.44 -14.87
N THR A 354 10.34 -0.59 -14.33
CA THR A 354 10.13 -2.00 -14.71
C THR A 354 9.22 -2.67 -13.69
N LYS A 355 8.37 -3.63 -14.12
CA LYS A 355 7.44 -4.30 -13.20
C LYS A 355 8.14 -5.19 -12.16
N SER A 356 9.33 -5.70 -12.48
CA SER A 356 10.12 -6.55 -11.58
C SER A 356 11.02 -5.74 -10.66
N HIS A 357 11.24 -4.44 -10.92
CA HIS A 357 12.26 -3.61 -10.26
C HIS A 357 13.69 -4.19 -10.36
N GLN A 358 13.92 -5.15 -11.25
CA GLN A 358 15.20 -5.82 -11.45
C GLN A 358 15.75 -5.47 -12.83
N ALA A 359 17.07 -5.29 -12.90
CA ALA A 359 17.78 -5.18 -14.16
C ALA A 359 17.99 -6.56 -14.78
N ARG A 360 18.00 -6.63 -16.11
CA ARG A 360 18.42 -7.82 -16.85
C ARG A 360 19.22 -7.44 -18.08
N VAL A 361 20.16 -8.30 -18.44
CA VAL A 361 20.97 -8.18 -19.65
C VAL A 361 20.50 -9.26 -20.62
N VAL A 362 20.24 -8.86 -21.86
CA VAL A 362 19.68 -9.73 -22.90
C VAL A 362 20.52 -9.56 -24.16
N ALA A 363 21.03 -10.66 -24.72
CA ALA A 363 21.76 -10.61 -25.99
C ALA A 363 20.91 -10.07 -27.13
N LEU A 364 21.55 -9.34 -28.05
CA LEU A 364 20.95 -8.98 -29.33
C LEU A 364 21.02 -10.18 -30.28
N HIS A 365 19.91 -10.46 -30.94
CA HIS A 365 19.87 -11.44 -32.01
C HIS A 365 20.83 -11.02 -33.16
N PRO A 366 21.59 -11.94 -33.79
CA PRO A 366 22.51 -11.61 -34.87
C PRO A 366 21.90 -10.77 -36.01
N HIS A 367 20.65 -11.08 -36.37
CA HIS A 367 19.89 -10.30 -37.36
C HIS A 367 19.72 -8.81 -36.99
N LEU A 368 19.63 -8.45 -35.71
CA LEU A 368 19.56 -7.03 -35.30
C LEU A 368 20.91 -6.33 -35.46
N ILE A 369 21.99 -7.06 -35.16
CA ILE A 369 23.37 -6.58 -35.32
C ILE A 369 23.63 -6.31 -36.80
N GLU A 370 23.35 -7.28 -37.67
CA GLU A 370 23.54 -7.15 -39.12
C GLU A 370 22.67 -6.05 -39.74
N GLN A 371 21.49 -5.76 -39.18
CA GLN A 371 20.64 -4.67 -39.64
C GLN A 371 21.19 -3.28 -39.28
N GLY A 372 22.19 -3.18 -38.41
CA GLY A 372 22.81 -1.91 -38.04
C GLY A 372 22.32 -1.33 -36.70
N PHE A 373 21.71 -2.13 -35.81
CA PHE A 373 21.17 -1.57 -34.55
C PHE A 373 22.27 -1.01 -33.64
N PRO A 374 23.39 -1.70 -33.39
CA PRO A 374 24.48 -1.14 -32.59
C PRO A 374 25.07 0.16 -33.16
N GLU A 375 25.22 0.25 -34.47
CA GLU A 375 25.76 1.39 -35.21
C GLU A 375 24.87 2.63 -35.06
N VAL A 376 23.55 2.42 -34.96
CA VAL A 376 22.60 3.51 -34.68
C VAL A 376 22.81 4.08 -33.28
N VAL A 377 23.28 3.29 -32.33
CA VAL A 377 23.45 3.68 -30.92
C VAL A 377 24.84 4.27 -30.65
N GLU A 378 25.85 3.88 -31.44
CA GLU A 378 27.22 4.31 -31.31
C GLU A 378 27.35 5.85 -31.29
N GLY A 379 28.16 6.38 -30.35
CA GLY A 379 28.38 7.81 -30.16
C GLY A 379 27.21 8.59 -29.52
N ARG A 380 26.07 7.96 -29.24
CA ARG A 380 24.92 8.62 -28.57
C ARG A 380 24.98 8.50 -27.05
N LYS A 381 24.19 9.33 -26.36
CA LYS A 381 23.98 9.29 -24.91
C LYS A 381 22.52 9.53 -24.56
N GLY A 382 22.04 8.92 -23.47
CA GLY A 382 20.70 9.13 -22.96
C GLY A 382 19.62 8.43 -23.81
N PRO A 383 18.33 8.82 -23.65
CA PRO A 383 17.21 8.11 -24.26
C PRO A 383 17.26 8.05 -25.79
N LEU A 384 17.03 6.86 -26.36
CA LEU A 384 17.10 6.63 -27.82
C LEU A 384 15.84 7.11 -28.55
N PHE A 385 14.67 6.94 -27.93
CA PHE A 385 13.37 6.97 -28.61
C PHE A 385 12.49 8.17 -28.26
N PHE A 386 12.99 9.04 -27.39
CA PHE A 386 12.35 10.32 -27.08
C PHE A 386 13.42 11.34 -26.68
N ASP A 387 13.02 12.61 -26.68
CA ASP A 387 13.86 13.72 -26.28
C ASP A 387 13.34 14.27 -24.94
N PRO A 388 14.11 14.15 -23.85
CA PRO A 388 13.76 14.72 -22.54
C PRO A 388 13.47 16.23 -22.59
N ALA A 389 14.11 16.99 -23.47
CA ALA A 389 13.90 18.43 -23.59
C ALA A 389 12.54 18.78 -24.24
N ARG A 390 11.96 17.87 -25.03
CA ARG A 390 10.64 18.06 -25.68
C ARG A 390 9.46 17.71 -24.75
N HIS A 391 9.69 17.78 -23.45
CA HIS A 391 8.72 17.40 -22.45
C HIS A 391 7.58 18.41 -22.34
N ARG A 392 6.45 18.12 -23.00
CA ARG A 392 5.20 18.89 -22.88
C ARG A 392 4.34 18.37 -21.73
N GLY A 393 4.74 18.68 -20.49
CA GLY A 393 3.93 18.44 -19.30
C GLY A 393 3.65 16.96 -18.98
N GLY A 394 4.60 16.05 -19.21
CA GLY A 394 4.56 14.75 -18.54
C GLY A 394 4.67 14.95 -17.02
N SER A 395 4.00 14.11 -16.25
CA SER A 395 4.28 13.95 -14.82
C SER A 395 5.01 12.62 -14.67
N ASP A 396 5.61 12.34 -13.51
CA ASP A 396 6.11 10.99 -13.21
C ASP A 396 5.03 9.90 -13.38
N GLY A 397 3.76 10.28 -13.30
CA GLY A 397 2.63 9.41 -13.64
C GLY A 397 2.48 9.09 -15.14
N ASN A 398 2.89 10.02 -16.02
CA ASN A 398 2.77 9.96 -17.49
C ASN A 398 4.12 10.22 -18.19
N PRO A 399 5.12 9.35 -18.01
CA PRO A 399 6.45 9.55 -18.58
C PRO A 399 6.47 9.43 -20.12
N GLN A 400 7.42 10.11 -20.76
CA GLN A 400 7.49 10.21 -22.24
C GLN A 400 7.63 8.86 -22.94
N TYR A 401 8.39 7.92 -22.38
CA TYR A 401 8.58 6.58 -22.98
C TYR A 401 7.26 5.83 -23.16
N LYS A 402 6.27 6.04 -22.27
CA LYS A 402 4.91 5.47 -22.43
C LYS A 402 4.19 6.07 -23.65
N LYS A 403 4.32 7.39 -23.87
CA LYS A 403 3.74 8.06 -25.04
C LYS A 403 4.36 7.53 -26.34
N VAL A 404 5.66 7.20 -26.34
CA VAL A 404 6.28 6.53 -27.51
C VAL A 404 5.60 5.19 -27.80
N GLY A 405 5.37 4.36 -26.78
CA GLY A 405 4.63 3.10 -26.91
C GLY A 405 3.19 3.30 -27.41
N GLU A 406 2.49 4.33 -26.93
CA GLU A 406 1.14 4.68 -27.42
C GLU A 406 1.15 5.09 -28.90
N HIS A 407 2.11 5.91 -29.32
CA HIS A 407 2.26 6.30 -30.72
C HIS A 407 2.59 5.11 -31.62
N LEU A 408 3.41 4.17 -31.15
CA LEU A 408 3.68 2.92 -31.88
C LEU A 408 2.43 2.04 -32.01
N ALA A 409 1.64 1.90 -30.94
CA ALA A 409 0.38 1.16 -31.02
C ALA A 409 -0.60 1.79 -32.01
N ASN A 410 -0.71 3.12 -32.01
CA ASN A 410 -1.57 3.85 -32.94
C ASN A 410 -1.10 3.68 -34.39
N TRP A 411 0.20 3.78 -34.64
CA TRP A 411 0.80 3.52 -35.94
C TRP A 411 0.44 2.11 -36.45
N VAL A 412 0.64 1.09 -35.60
CA VAL A 412 0.33 -0.30 -35.95
C VAL A 412 -1.16 -0.52 -36.24
N ARG A 413 -2.07 0.08 -35.45
CA ARG A 413 -3.51 -0.09 -35.67
C ARG A 413 -4.03 0.66 -36.88
N HIS A 414 -3.64 1.93 -37.02
CA HIS A 414 -4.34 2.87 -37.91
C HIS A 414 -3.60 3.12 -39.23
N GLU A 415 -2.28 3.00 -39.24
CA GLU A 415 -1.48 3.17 -40.47
C GLU A 415 -1.14 1.82 -41.11
N ILE A 416 -0.77 0.80 -40.33
CA ILE A 416 -0.40 -0.54 -40.85
C ILE A 416 -1.64 -1.44 -41.04
N GLY A 417 -2.70 -1.22 -40.24
CA GLY A 417 -3.95 -1.99 -40.33
C GLY A 417 -3.99 -3.27 -39.48
N VAL A 418 -3.06 -3.47 -38.54
CA VAL A 418 -3.16 -4.55 -37.55
C VAL A 418 -4.10 -4.11 -36.42
N ASN A 419 -5.40 -4.19 -36.70
CA ASN A 419 -6.45 -3.56 -35.89
C ASN A 419 -7.34 -4.54 -35.12
N ASP A 420 -7.08 -5.85 -35.18
CA ASP A 420 -7.86 -6.86 -34.48
C ASP A 420 -7.96 -6.55 -32.96
N PRO A 421 -9.16 -6.57 -32.37
CA PRO A 421 -9.37 -6.21 -30.97
C PRO A 421 -8.80 -7.23 -29.97
N ALA A 422 -8.54 -8.48 -30.38
CA ALA A 422 -7.93 -9.50 -29.54
C ALA A 422 -6.41 -9.32 -29.40
N VAL A 423 -5.77 -8.62 -30.33
CA VAL A 423 -4.34 -8.30 -30.29
C VAL A 423 -4.15 -6.89 -29.75
N GLN A 424 -3.30 -6.76 -28.74
CA GLN A 424 -2.80 -5.47 -28.31
C GLN A 424 -1.43 -5.25 -28.95
N PRO A 425 -1.24 -4.28 -29.86
CA PRO A 425 0.03 -4.12 -30.59
C PRO A 425 1.28 -4.16 -29.71
N ASN A 426 1.21 -3.48 -28.57
CA ASN A 426 2.31 -3.36 -27.59
C ASN A 426 2.59 -4.65 -26.79
N HIS A 427 1.66 -5.60 -26.76
CA HIS A 427 1.80 -6.89 -26.08
C HIS A 427 1.76 -8.09 -27.04
N GLY A 428 1.38 -7.88 -28.30
CA GLY A 428 1.29 -8.91 -29.33
C GLY A 428 2.65 -9.53 -29.64
N TRP A 429 3.70 -8.70 -29.69
CA TRP A 429 5.09 -9.18 -29.81
C TRP A 429 5.50 -10.08 -28.66
N ARG A 430 5.17 -9.71 -27.42
CA ARG A 430 5.47 -10.51 -26.23
C ARG A 430 4.81 -11.89 -26.31
N HIS A 431 3.53 -11.94 -26.68
CA HIS A 431 2.82 -13.21 -26.86
C HIS A 431 3.42 -14.04 -28.00
N ARG A 432 3.69 -13.41 -29.16
CA ARG A 432 4.33 -14.05 -30.30
C ARG A 432 5.69 -14.63 -29.95
N PHE A 433 6.57 -13.85 -29.31
CA PHE A 433 7.88 -14.31 -28.86
C PHE A 433 7.76 -15.56 -28.00
N LYS A 434 6.83 -15.60 -27.03
CA LYS A 434 6.65 -16.80 -26.18
C LYS A 434 6.24 -18.02 -27.01
N THR A 435 5.38 -17.85 -28.02
CA THR A 435 4.98 -18.92 -28.93
C THR A 435 6.15 -19.39 -29.78
N GLN A 436 6.89 -18.46 -30.41
CA GLN A 436 8.03 -18.78 -31.27
C GLN A 436 9.20 -19.41 -30.49
N ALA A 437 9.46 -18.92 -29.26
CA ALA A 437 10.47 -19.50 -28.37
C ALA A 437 10.14 -20.94 -27.95
N ARG A 438 8.85 -21.28 -27.77
CA ARG A 438 8.44 -22.67 -27.55
C ARG A 438 8.66 -23.53 -28.78
N LEU A 439 8.29 -23.01 -29.96
CA LEU A 439 8.50 -23.71 -31.23
C LEU A 439 9.99 -23.98 -31.49
N ALA A 440 10.85 -23.02 -31.19
CA ALA A 440 12.30 -23.13 -31.31
C ALA A 440 12.97 -23.95 -30.19
N ASN A 441 12.19 -24.53 -29.28
CA ASN A 441 12.67 -25.28 -28.11
C ASN A 441 13.74 -24.50 -27.30
N MET A 442 13.43 -23.23 -27.01
CA MET A 442 14.23 -22.47 -26.04
C MET A 442 14.08 -23.06 -24.65
N ASP A 443 15.16 -23.02 -23.88
CA ASP A 443 15.13 -23.33 -22.47
C ASP A 443 14.05 -22.47 -21.76
N PRO A 444 13.10 -23.09 -21.03
CA PRO A 444 12.00 -22.36 -20.41
C PRO A 444 12.43 -21.29 -19.40
N GLU A 445 13.50 -21.52 -18.65
CA GLU A 445 14.01 -20.60 -17.64
C GLU A 445 14.70 -19.42 -18.32
N ILE A 446 15.62 -19.69 -19.25
CA ILE A 446 16.35 -18.64 -19.96
C ILE A 446 15.40 -17.78 -20.82
N ARG A 447 14.40 -18.39 -21.47
CA ARG A 447 13.34 -17.67 -22.18
C ARG A 447 12.62 -16.69 -21.26
N ASP A 448 12.35 -17.08 -20.02
CA ASP A 448 11.61 -16.28 -19.05
C ASP A 448 12.48 -15.14 -18.51
N VAL A 449 13.79 -15.38 -18.34
CA VAL A 449 14.81 -14.34 -18.08
C VAL A 449 14.86 -13.33 -19.23
N ILE A 450 15.05 -13.76 -20.48
CA ILE A 450 15.06 -12.90 -21.68
C ILE A 450 13.82 -12.00 -21.71
N GLN A 451 12.65 -12.60 -21.51
CA GLN A 451 11.37 -11.90 -21.55
C GLN A 451 11.12 -11.01 -20.31
N GLY A 452 11.85 -11.20 -19.21
CA GLY A 452 11.63 -10.51 -17.93
C GLY A 452 10.36 -10.96 -17.22
N HIS A 453 10.15 -12.27 -17.11
CA HIS A 453 9.17 -12.89 -16.21
C HIS A 453 9.80 -13.15 -14.84
N SER A 454 8.99 -13.06 -13.79
CA SER A 454 9.44 -13.41 -12.44
C SER A 454 9.74 -14.91 -12.38
N PRO A 455 10.80 -15.32 -11.66
CA PRO A 455 11.07 -16.72 -11.37
C PRO A 455 9.85 -17.43 -10.79
N ARG A 456 9.65 -18.68 -11.19
CA ARG A 456 8.55 -19.53 -10.72
C ARG A 456 8.88 -20.19 -9.39
N THR A 457 10.17 -20.38 -9.12
CA THR A 457 10.68 -21.03 -7.90
C THR A 457 11.81 -20.21 -7.29
N VAL A 458 12.12 -20.44 -6.02
CA VAL A 458 13.29 -19.86 -5.36
C VAL A 458 14.60 -20.36 -5.99
N GLY A 459 14.63 -21.63 -6.46
CA GLY A 459 15.79 -22.20 -7.15
C GLY A 459 16.22 -21.39 -8.38
N GLU A 460 15.26 -20.96 -9.20
CA GLU A 460 15.47 -20.11 -10.38
C GLU A 460 15.96 -18.68 -10.05
N THR A 461 16.12 -18.33 -8.76
CA THR A 461 16.76 -17.07 -8.35
C THR A 461 18.26 -17.19 -8.12
N TYR A 462 18.80 -18.41 -8.09
CA TYR A 462 20.22 -18.66 -7.88
C TYR A 462 21.01 -18.66 -9.20
N GLY A 463 22.13 -17.94 -9.22
CA GLY A 463 23.02 -17.85 -10.37
C GLY A 463 22.61 -16.76 -11.35
N ASP A 464 23.59 -16.31 -12.14
CA ASP A 464 23.38 -15.27 -13.14
C ASP A 464 23.24 -15.88 -14.54
N THR A 465 22.35 -15.33 -15.35
CA THR A 465 22.28 -15.68 -16.77
C THR A 465 23.34 -14.88 -17.54
N LEU A 466 24.43 -15.55 -17.90
CA LEU A 466 25.47 -14.94 -18.73
C LEU A 466 24.94 -14.57 -20.12
N PRO A 467 25.40 -13.46 -20.73
CA PRO A 467 24.98 -13.02 -22.06
C PRO A 467 25.06 -14.10 -23.14
N GLU A 468 26.07 -14.97 -23.10
CA GLU A 468 26.30 -16.07 -24.03
C GLU A 468 25.18 -17.11 -23.95
N VAL A 469 24.63 -17.35 -22.76
CA VAL A 469 23.47 -18.24 -22.56
C VAL A 469 22.24 -17.63 -23.21
N SER A 470 22.02 -16.34 -23.00
CA SER A 470 20.91 -15.64 -23.67
C SER A 470 21.07 -15.58 -25.19
N LEU A 471 22.31 -15.42 -25.70
CA LEU A 471 22.62 -15.43 -27.13
C LEU A 471 22.34 -16.81 -27.74
N ARG A 472 22.79 -17.89 -27.07
CA ARG A 472 22.54 -19.27 -27.50
C ARG A 472 21.04 -19.51 -27.70
N GLU A 473 20.23 -19.11 -26.74
CA GLU A 473 18.78 -19.30 -26.83
C GLU A 473 18.14 -18.38 -27.86
N ILE A 474 18.48 -17.08 -27.88
CA ILE A 474 17.94 -16.12 -28.84
C ILE A 474 18.23 -16.52 -30.28
N SER A 475 19.44 -17.02 -30.57
CA SER A 475 19.84 -17.47 -31.91
C SER A 475 19.07 -18.69 -32.41
N LYS A 476 18.28 -19.38 -31.57
CA LYS A 476 17.36 -20.44 -32.02
C LYS A 476 16.16 -19.88 -32.78
N LEU A 477 15.84 -18.59 -32.62
CA LEU A 477 14.76 -17.96 -33.38
C LEU A 477 15.16 -17.83 -34.85
N PRO A 478 14.25 -18.14 -35.78
CA PRO A 478 14.52 -17.90 -37.19
C PRO A 478 14.66 -16.41 -37.48
N ARG A 479 15.43 -16.09 -38.52
CA ARG A 479 15.47 -14.74 -39.08
C ARG A 479 14.11 -14.40 -39.67
N PHE A 480 13.64 -13.17 -39.48
CA PHE A 480 12.46 -12.69 -40.19
C PHE A 480 12.84 -12.44 -41.65
N ASP A 481 12.21 -13.18 -42.57
CA ASP A 481 12.34 -12.95 -44.00
C ASP A 481 11.40 -11.83 -44.44
N ILE A 482 11.98 -10.64 -44.61
CA ILE A 482 11.30 -9.39 -44.93
C ILE A 482 11.73 -8.81 -46.29
N GLY A 483 12.41 -9.60 -47.13
CA GLY A 483 13.03 -9.08 -48.35
C GLY A 483 14.14 -8.06 -48.07
N LYS A 484 15.01 -7.79 -49.04
CA LYS A 484 15.93 -6.64 -48.92
C LYS A 484 15.10 -5.36 -49.06
N PRO A 485 15.40 -4.28 -48.31
CA PRO A 485 14.86 -2.98 -48.65
C PRO A 485 15.32 -2.66 -50.08
N ASP A 486 14.40 -2.25 -50.95
CA ASP A 486 14.77 -1.71 -52.25
C ASP A 486 15.75 -0.58 -52.02
N LYS A 487 17.00 -0.79 -52.43
CA LYS A 487 18.01 0.27 -52.56
C LYS A 487 17.65 1.05 -53.82
N GLY A 488 16.53 1.77 -53.79
CA GLY A 488 16.00 2.51 -54.92
C GLY A 488 16.24 4.01 -54.78
N CYS A 489 17.20 4.50 -55.58
CA CYS A 489 17.54 5.88 -56.00
C CYS A 489 17.72 6.98 -54.94
#